data_AF-A0A501WQS8-F1
#
_entry.id   AF-A0A501WQS8-F1
#
_cell.length_a   1.000
_cell.length_b   1.000
_cell.length_c   1.000
_cell.angle_alpha   90.00
_cell.angle_beta   90.00
_cell.angle_gamma   90.00
#
_symmetry.space_group_name_H-M   'P 1'
#
loop_
_entity.id
_entity.type
_entity.pdbx_description
1 polymer ?
#
loop_
_entity_poly.entity_id
_entity_poly.type
_entity_poly.pdbx_seq_one_letter_code
_entity_poly.pdbx_strand_id
1 'polypeptide(L)'
;MANCLTFSDQLAPMSALGPEAGLAARTPSGPVIPPTDLHVGIVTSTADETRAITFFAAQGLRARGIGAPYLGRRIYVGPFTTAGALEGGAALARAAGFAYPYPGKM
;
A
#
# COMPACT_ATOMS: atom_id res chain seq x y z
N MET A 1 -19.66 -4.61 -6.94
CA MET A 1 -18.20 -4.55 -7.20
C MET A 1 -17.73 -3.09 -7.11
N ALA A 2 -17.65 -2.52 -5.90
CA ALA A 2 -17.39 -1.08 -5.71
C ALA A 2 -16.32 -0.77 -4.64
N ASN A 3 -15.54 -1.77 -4.21
CA ASN A 3 -14.79 -1.68 -2.95
C ASN A 3 -13.27 -1.48 -3.12
N CYS A 4 -12.76 -1.31 -4.35
CA CYS A 4 -11.33 -1.04 -4.58
C CYS A 4 -10.99 0.45 -4.53
N LEU A 5 -11.99 1.33 -4.51
CA LEU A 5 -11.81 2.78 -4.38
C LEU A 5 -11.55 3.13 -2.92
N THR A 6 -10.54 3.95 -2.70
CA THR A 6 -10.16 4.53 -1.41
C THR A 6 -10.30 6.04 -1.51
N PHE A 7 -11.17 6.59 -0.67
CA PHE A 7 -11.45 8.02 -0.61
C PHE A 7 -10.60 8.72 0.45
N SER A 8 -10.50 10.05 0.35
CA SER A 8 -9.55 10.84 1.15
C SER A 8 -9.78 10.76 2.66
N ASP A 9 -11.03 10.58 3.08
CA ASP A 9 -11.46 10.40 4.48
C ASP A 9 -10.99 9.07 5.05
N GLN A 10 -11.03 8.00 4.24
CA GLN A 10 -10.54 6.68 4.61
C GLN A 10 -9.03 6.67 4.83
N LEU A 11 -8.30 7.61 4.23
CA LEU A 11 -6.85 7.77 4.38
C LEU A 11 -6.42 8.61 5.59
N ALA A 12 -7.38 9.09 6.41
CA ALA A 12 -7.08 9.80 7.65
C ALA A 12 -6.14 9.03 8.62
N PRO A 13 -6.23 7.70 8.78
CA PRO A 13 -5.35 6.96 9.69
C PRO A 13 -3.85 7.05 9.38
N MET A 14 -3.44 7.36 8.15
CA MET A 14 -2.02 7.45 7.77
C MET A 14 -1.23 8.45 8.64
N SER A 15 -1.86 9.53 9.10
CA SER A 15 -1.19 10.54 9.94
C SER A 15 -0.97 10.09 11.39
N ALA A 16 -1.70 9.07 11.85
CA ALA A 16 -1.57 8.54 13.21
C ALA A 16 -0.52 7.42 13.32
N LEU A 17 -0.04 6.89 12.19
CA LEU A 17 0.90 5.77 12.15
C LEU A 17 2.35 6.27 12.10
N GLY A 18 3.12 5.94 13.13
CA GLY A 18 4.56 6.18 13.16
C GLY A 18 5.36 5.23 12.25
N PRO A 19 6.68 5.43 12.08
CA PRO A 19 7.55 4.63 11.21
C PRO A 19 7.69 3.15 11.63
N GLU A 20 7.37 2.83 12.90
CA GLU A 20 7.37 1.46 13.42
C GLU A 20 6.22 0.61 12.85
N ALA A 21 5.15 1.25 12.34
CA ALA A 21 4.01 0.52 11.77
C ALA A 21 4.43 -0.35 10.57
N GLY A 22 5.45 0.07 9.82
CA GLY A 22 6.01 -0.67 8.69
C GLY A 22 7.08 -1.69 9.04
N LEU A 23 7.38 -1.97 10.31
CA LEU A 23 8.43 -2.91 10.70
C LEU A 23 8.18 -4.31 10.12
N ALA A 24 6.99 -4.86 10.32
CA ALA A 24 6.63 -6.20 9.83
C ALA A 24 6.70 -6.29 8.29
N ALA A 25 6.43 -5.21 7.58
CA ALA A 25 6.50 -5.16 6.12
C ALA A 25 7.95 -5.12 5.59
N ARG A 26 8.90 -4.68 6.40
CA ARG A 26 10.33 -4.57 6.04
C ARG A 26 11.17 -5.74 6.52
N THR A 27 10.72 -6.44 7.55
CA THR A 27 11.42 -7.61 8.10
C THR A 27 11.07 -8.86 7.29
N PRO A 28 12.03 -9.48 6.59
CA PRO A 28 11.78 -10.74 5.88
C PRO A 28 11.33 -11.83 6.86
N SER A 29 10.24 -12.52 6.54
CA SER A 29 9.70 -13.60 7.38
C SER A 29 8.91 -14.61 6.54
N GLY A 30 8.94 -15.89 6.93
CA GLY A 30 8.28 -16.96 6.21
C GLY A 30 8.98 -17.38 4.90
N PRO A 31 8.29 -18.14 4.02
CA PRO A 31 8.88 -18.65 2.79
C PRO A 31 9.22 -17.52 1.81
N VAL A 32 10.30 -17.72 1.05
CA VAL A 32 10.68 -16.86 -0.08
C VAL A 32 9.65 -17.01 -1.19
N ILE A 33 9.24 -15.88 -1.77
CA ILE A 33 8.30 -15.79 -2.89
C ILE A 33 8.98 -15.05 -4.06
N PRO A 34 8.50 -15.23 -5.31
CA PRO A 34 8.90 -14.34 -6.39
C PRO A 34 8.62 -12.87 -6.03
N PRO A 35 9.42 -11.91 -6.53
CA PRO A 35 9.16 -10.49 -6.31
C PRO A 35 7.70 -10.13 -6.65
N THR A 36 6.95 -9.71 -5.63
CA THR A 36 5.50 -9.50 -5.71
C THR A 36 5.17 -8.10 -5.23
N ASP A 37 4.52 -7.30 -6.07
CA ASP A 37 3.97 -6.02 -5.66
C ASP A 37 2.61 -6.23 -4.95
N LEU A 38 2.28 -5.34 -4.03
CA LEU A 38 1.00 -5.32 -3.34
C LEU A 38 0.17 -4.18 -3.92
N HIS A 39 -0.95 -4.49 -4.58
CA HIS A 39 -1.92 -3.46 -4.95
C HIS A 39 -2.74 -3.14 -3.69
N VAL A 40 -2.55 -1.95 -3.13
CA VAL A 40 -3.20 -1.58 -1.86
C VAL A 40 -4.59 -0.98 -2.08
N GLY A 41 -4.81 -0.29 -3.20
CA GLY A 41 -6.11 0.27 -3.56
C GLY A 41 -6.01 1.32 -4.65
N ILE A 42 -7.16 1.90 -5.00
CA ILE A 42 -7.29 2.95 -6.03
C ILE A 42 -7.69 4.25 -5.36
N VAL A 43 -6.90 5.30 -5.51
CA VAL A 43 -7.24 6.65 -5.04
C VAL A 43 -7.82 7.48 -6.18
N THR A 44 -8.66 8.46 -5.89
CA THR A 44 -9.37 9.25 -6.92
C THR A 44 -8.69 10.57 -7.27
N SER A 45 -7.68 11.00 -6.49
CA SER A 45 -6.99 12.28 -6.67
C SER A 45 -5.47 12.11 -6.72
N THR A 46 -4.78 13.04 -7.40
CA THR A 46 -3.31 13.11 -7.38
C THR A 46 -2.78 13.42 -5.98
N ALA A 47 -3.53 14.22 -5.19
CA ALA A 47 -3.16 14.54 -3.82
C ALA A 47 -3.11 13.29 -2.93
N ASP A 48 -4.11 12.41 -3.03
CA ASP A 48 -4.16 11.16 -2.26
C ASP A 48 -3.11 10.15 -2.72
N GLU A 49 -2.77 10.14 -4.02
CA GLU A 49 -1.63 9.36 -4.50
C GLU A 49 -0.33 9.85 -3.85
N THR A 50 -0.07 11.16 -3.88
CA THR A 50 1.13 11.73 -3.26
C THR A 50 1.17 11.43 -1.76
N ARG A 51 0.03 11.55 -1.05
CA ARG A 51 -0.08 11.18 0.37
C ARG A 51 0.25 9.71 0.60
N ALA A 52 -0.31 8.81 -0.19
CA ALA A 52 -0.07 7.37 -0.06
C ALA A 52 1.40 7.02 -0.33
N ILE A 53 2.00 7.54 -1.41
CA ILE A 53 3.40 7.30 -1.74
C ILE A 53 4.32 7.80 -0.63
N THR A 54 4.07 9.02 -0.13
CA THR A 54 4.86 9.62 0.96
C THR A 54 4.74 8.80 2.24
N PHE A 55 3.53 8.35 2.58
CA PHE A 55 3.28 7.50 3.73
C PHE A 55 4.10 6.20 3.65
N PHE A 56 3.97 5.42 2.59
CA PHE A 56 4.70 4.15 2.46
C PHE A 56 6.22 4.36 2.40
N ALA A 57 6.69 5.45 1.79
CA ALA A 57 8.11 5.82 1.81
C ALA A 57 8.61 6.09 3.23
N ALA A 58 7.83 6.79 4.07
CA ALA A 58 8.16 7.01 5.48
C ALA A 58 8.18 5.71 6.30
N GLN A 59 7.42 4.70 5.87
CA GLN A 59 7.45 3.34 6.42
C GLN A 59 8.63 2.51 5.87
N GLY A 60 9.50 3.11 5.05
CA GLY A 60 10.66 2.46 4.42
C GLY A 60 10.29 1.49 3.29
N LEU A 61 9.11 1.65 2.69
CA LEU A 61 8.62 0.84 1.59
C LEU A 61 8.59 1.65 0.30
N ARG A 62 8.94 1.00 -0.81
CA ARG A 62 8.78 1.62 -2.14
C ARG A 62 7.31 1.56 -2.55
N ALA A 63 6.74 2.70 -2.91
CA ALA A 63 5.39 2.81 -3.44
C ALA A 63 5.37 3.52 -4.80
N ARG A 64 4.41 3.12 -5.66
CA ARG A 64 4.23 3.64 -7.01
C ARG A 64 2.74 3.78 -7.30
N GLY A 65 2.35 4.88 -7.93
CA GLY A 65 1.00 5.06 -8.43
C GLY A 65 0.94 4.88 -9.94
N ILE A 66 -0.05 4.12 -10.42
CA ILE A 66 -0.33 3.90 -11.84
C ILE A 66 -1.78 4.28 -12.10
N GLY A 67 -2.01 5.30 -12.92
CA GLY A 67 -3.34 5.71 -13.28
C GLY A 67 -3.36 6.71 -14.42
N ALA A 68 -4.54 6.85 -15.03
CA ALA A 68 -4.83 7.91 -15.97
C ALA A 68 -5.65 9.00 -15.25
N PRO A 69 -5.55 10.27 -15.70
CA PRO A 69 -6.46 11.32 -15.23
C PRO A 69 -7.93 10.84 -15.30
N TYR A 70 -8.71 11.09 -14.25
CA TYR A 70 -10.15 10.80 -14.15
C TYR A 70 -10.61 9.33 -14.00
N LEU A 71 -9.71 8.34 -14.08
CA LEU A 71 -10.07 6.91 -13.89
C LEU A 71 -9.66 6.33 -12.52
N GLY A 72 -9.11 7.18 -11.64
CA GLY A 72 -8.45 6.76 -10.41
C GLY A 72 -7.03 6.26 -10.64
N ARG A 73 -6.28 6.13 -9.55
CA ARG A 73 -4.84 5.86 -9.54
C ARG A 73 -4.57 4.68 -8.62
N ARG A 74 -4.11 3.57 -9.18
CA ARG A 74 -3.78 2.34 -8.47
C ARG A 74 -2.47 2.52 -7.72
N ILE A 75 -2.44 2.20 -6.43
CA ILE A 75 -1.24 2.29 -5.61
C ILE A 75 -0.65 0.90 -5.41
N TYR A 76 0.61 0.73 -5.81
CA TYR A 76 1.38 -0.49 -5.66
C TYR A 76 2.52 -0.26 -4.65
N VAL A 77 2.76 -1.23 -3.78
CA VAL A 77 3.83 -1.21 -2.77
C VAL A 77 4.71 -2.45 -2.92
N GLY A 78 6.03 -2.31 -2.84
CA GLY A 78 6.98 -3.41 -2.97
C GLY A 78 8.08 -3.18 -4.02
N PRO A 79 8.70 -4.25 -4.54
CA PRO A 79 8.29 -5.66 -4.43
C PRO A 79 8.66 -6.30 -3.08
N PHE A 80 7.83 -7.24 -2.61
CA PHE A 80 8.10 -8.12 -1.48
C PHE A 80 8.66 -9.47 -1.97
N THR A 81 9.60 -10.04 -1.21
CA THR A 81 10.29 -11.30 -1.55
C THR A 81 10.09 -12.41 -0.52
N THR A 82 9.33 -12.16 0.55
CA THR A 82 8.92 -13.19 1.52
C THR A 82 7.43 -13.05 1.82
N ALA A 83 6.76 -14.17 2.11
CA ALA A 83 5.32 -14.18 2.37
C ALA A 83 4.94 -13.34 3.61
N GLY A 84 5.73 -13.41 4.69
CA GLY A 84 5.47 -12.65 5.91
C GLY A 84 5.64 -11.15 5.73
N ALA A 85 6.62 -10.70 4.94
CA ALA A 85 6.76 -9.27 4.62
C ALA A 85 5.58 -8.76 3.78
N LEU A 86 5.10 -9.57 2.82
CA LEU A 86 3.92 -9.24 2.02
C LEU A 86 2.65 -9.14 2.88
N GLU A 87 2.46 -10.08 3.82
CA GLU A 87 1.37 -10.03 4.79
C GLU A 87 1.46 -8.81 5.71
N GLY A 88 2.66 -8.48 6.20
CA GLY A 88 2.94 -7.27 6.96
C GLY A 88 2.60 -6.00 6.17
N GLY A 89 2.94 -5.96 4.88
CA GLY A 89 2.55 -4.88 3.97
C GLY A 89 1.04 -4.76 3.80
N ALA A 90 0.33 -5.89 3.67
CA ALA A 90 -1.13 -5.91 3.59
C ALA A 90 -1.79 -5.45 4.90
N ALA A 91 -1.25 -5.84 6.06
CA ALA A 91 -1.72 -5.38 7.36
C ALA A 91 -1.52 -3.87 7.53
N LEU A 92 -0.33 -3.36 7.19
CA LEU A 92 -0.03 -1.93 7.19
C LEU A 92 -0.97 -1.14 6.29
N ALA A 93 -1.22 -1.62 5.07
CA ALA A 93 -2.14 -0.98 4.14
C ALA A 93 -3.57 -0.89 4.73
N ARG A 94 -4.06 -1.95 5.38
CA ARG A 94 -5.35 -1.91 6.07
C ARG A 94 -5.38 -0.91 7.22
N ALA A 95 -4.32 -0.88 8.03
CA ALA A 95 -4.19 0.09 9.12
C ALA A 95 -4.14 1.55 8.61
N ALA A 96 -3.57 1.75 7.42
CA ALA A 96 -3.52 3.04 6.73
C ALA A 96 -4.85 3.46 6.07
N GLY A 97 -5.87 2.58 6.09
CA GLY A 97 -7.21 2.87 5.56
C GLY A 97 -7.55 2.20 4.23
N PHE A 98 -6.63 1.43 3.64
CA PHE A 98 -6.90 0.69 2.41
C PHE A 98 -7.66 -0.61 2.72
N ALA A 99 -8.91 -0.72 2.27
CA ALA A 99 -9.79 -1.79 2.70
C ALA A 99 -9.41 -3.19 2.18
N TYR A 100 -8.89 -3.30 0.95
CA TYR A 100 -8.69 -4.59 0.27
C TYR A 100 -7.33 -4.68 -0.45
N PRO A 101 -6.20 -4.67 0.28
CA PRO A 101 -4.90 -4.90 -0.34
C PRO A 101 -4.78 -6.37 -0.79
N TYR A 102 -4.25 -6.59 -2.00
CA TYR A 102 -4.02 -7.92 -2.54
C TYR A 102 -2.73 -8.02 -3.37
N PRO A 103 -2.10 -9.20 -3.43
CA PRO A 103 -0.91 -9.40 -4.26
C PRO A 103 -1.24 -9.15 -5.73
N GLY A 104 -0.50 -8.26 -6.36
CA GLY A 104 -0.71 -7.86 -7.75
C GLY A 104 0.61 -7.93 -8.52
N LYS A 105 0.49 -8.13 -9.83
CA LYS A 105 1.60 -7.82 -10.74
C LYS A 105 1.44 -6.36 -11.16
N MET A 106 2.54 -5.62 -11.11
CA MET A 106 2.62 -4.30 -11.70
C MET A 106 2.88 -4.39 -13.19
#